data_AF-A0AB34Z3V7-F1
#
_entry.id   AF-A0AB34Z3V7-F1
#
_cell.length_a   1.000
_cell.length_b   1.000
_cell.length_c   1.000
_cell.angle_alpha   90.00
_cell.angle_beta   90.00
_cell.angle_gamma   90.00
#
_symmetry.space_group_name_H-M   'P 1'
#
loop_
_entity.id
_entity.type
_entity.pdbx_description
1 polymer ?
#
loop_
_entity_poly.entity_id
_entity_poly.type
_entity_poly.pdbx_seq_one_letter_code
_entity_poly.pdbx_strand_id
1 'polypeptide(L)' 'MRPLLEWVQVNQSELLSSPTQRGEIAFEADILANDAVDLSIKLPLTERVVVTVKDGGGYDRTHAPEPTIDPTWMS' A
#
# COMPACT_ATOMS: atom_id res chain seq x y z
N MET A 1 12.94 5.61 -8.26
CA MET A 1 11.71 4.78 -8.27
C MET A 1 11.82 3.46 -7.51
N ARG A 2 12.96 2.74 -7.52
CA ARG A 2 13.08 1.43 -6.84
C ARG A 2 12.62 1.40 -5.36
N PRO A 3 12.98 2.36 -4.49
CA PRO A 3 12.57 2.32 -3.08
C PRO A 3 11.05 2.40 -2.89
N LEU A 4 10.36 3.18 -3.73
CA LEU A 4 8.89 3.26 -3.69
C LEU A 4 8.26 1.91 -4.06
N LEU A 5 8.74 1.28 -5.13
CA LEU A 5 8.18 0.00 -5.58
C LEU A 5 8.43 -1.12 -4.57
N GLU A 6 9.57 -1.12 -3.87
CA GLU A 6 9.84 -2.04 -2.76
C GLU A 6 8.87 -1.81 -1.60
N TRP A 7 8.56 -0.54 -1.27
CA TRP A 7 7.56 -0.22 -0.26
C TRP A 7 6.14 -0.67 -0.69
N VAL A 8 5.75 -0.41 -1.94
CA VAL A 8 4.44 -0.83 -2.49
C VAL A 8 4.33 -2.35 -2.50
N GLN A 9 5.39 -3.07 -2.86
CA GLN A 9 5.38 -4.53 -2.86
C GLN A 9 5.03 -5.12 -1.48
N VAL A 10 5.48 -4.47 -0.41
CA VAL A 10 5.16 -4.90 0.96
C VAL A 10 3.78 -4.41 1.38
N ASN A 11 3.48 -3.12 1.21
CA ASN A 11 2.35 -2.47 1.89
C ASN A 11 1.09 -2.31 1.05
N GLN A 12 1.19 -2.43 -0.28
CA GLN A 12 0.08 -2.25 -1.24
C GLN A 12 0.29 -3.22 -2.44
N SER A 13 0.54 -4.49 -2.14
CA SER A 13 0.94 -5.52 -3.12
C SER A 13 -0.10 -5.75 -4.23
N GLU A 14 -1.36 -5.42 -3.95
CA GLU A 14 -2.47 -5.45 -4.89
C GLU A 14 -2.26 -4.52 -6.08
N LEU A 15 -1.59 -3.37 -5.88
CA LEU A 15 -1.32 -2.40 -6.96
C LEU A 15 -0.32 -2.92 -7.99
N LEU A 16 0.45 -3.95 -7.65
CA LEU A 16 1.41 -4.60 -8.55
C LEU A 16 0.86 -5.90 -9.14
N SER A 17 0.10 -6.66 -8.35
CA SER A 17 -0.33 -8.01 -8.70
C SER A 17 -1.70 -8.06 -9.39
N SER A 18 -2.59 -7.09 -9.12
CA SER A 18 -3.93 -7.05 -9.68
C SER A 18 -3.96 -6.49 -11.11
N PRO A 19 -4.47 -7.23 -12.11
CA PRO A 19 -4.63 -6.72 -13.46
C PRO A 19 -5.57 -5.51 -13.57
N THR A 20 -6.56 -5.40 -12.69
CA THR A 20 -7.56 -4.34 -12.73
C THR A 20 -7.07 -3.01 -12.15
N GLN A 21 -6.06 -3.04 -11.28
CA GLN A 21 -5.46 -1.86 -10.65
C GLN A 21 -4.19 -1.39 -11.38
N ARG A 22 -3.90 -1.98 -12.55
CA ARG A 22 -2.78 -1.55 -13.39
C ARG A 22 -2.93 -0.09 -13.77
N GLY A 23 -1.93 0.72 -13.43
CA GLY A 23 -1.90 2.15 -13.74
C GLY A 23 -2.41 3.06 -12.62
N GLU A 24 -2.82 2.51 -11.47
CA GLU A 24 -3.22 3.33 -10.30
C GLU A 24 -2.02 4.00 -9.61
N ILE A 25 -0.79 3.52 -9.87
CA ILE A 25 0.45 4.22 -9.53
C ILE A 25 0.79 5.16 -10.69
N ALA A 26 0.47 6.44 -10.54
CA ALA A 26 0.75 7.49 -11.49
C ALA A 26 1.96 8.33 -11.04
N PHE A 27 2.69 8.87 -12.01
CA PHE A 27 3.74 9.85 -11.76
C PHE A 27 3.72 10.93 -12.83
N GLU A 28 4.12 12.13 -12.44
CA GLU A 28 4.35 13.27 -13.33
C GLU A 28 5.73 13.84 -13.00
N ALA A 29 6.51 14.17 -14.02
CA ALA A 29 7.85 14.70 -13.86
C ALA A 29 8.00 15.97 -14.70
N ASP A 30 8.20 17.09 -14.02
CA ASP A 30 8.46 18.38 -14.64
C ASP A 30 9.96 18.68 -14.57
N ILE A 31 10.62 18.62 -15.72
CA ILE A 31 12.06 18.86 -15.82
C ILE A 31 12.31 20.37 -15.75
N LEU A 32 13.05 20.81 -14.75
CA LEU A 32 13.33 22.23 -14.52
C LEU A 32 14.70 22.64 -15.05
N ALA A 33 15.71 21.78 -14.89
CA ALA A 33 17.08 21.98 -15.36
C ALA A 33 17.79 20.62 -15.54
N ASN A 34 19.06 20.64 -15.97
CA ASN A 34 19.85 19.42 -16.15
C ASN A 34 20.03 18.60 -14.86
N ASP A 35 19.94 19.24 -13.70
CA ASP A 35 20.15 18.66 -12.37
C ASP A 35 18.91 18.79 -11.45
N ALA A 36 17.78 19.27 -11.97
CA ALA A 36 16.57 19.53 -11.17
C ALA A 36 15.28 19.07 -11.88
N VAL A 37 14.42 18.40 -11.11
CA VAL A 37 13.11 17.92 -11.55
C VAL A 37 12.12 18.00 -10.39
N ASP A 38 10.90 18.42 -10.67
CA ASP A 38 9.76 18.26 -9.77
C ASP A 38 9.08 16.92 -10.09
N LEU A 39 8.96 16.06 -9.08
CA LEU A 39 8.39 14.72 -9.23
C LEU A 39 7.14 14.59 -8.37
N SER A 40 5.99 14.41 -9.01
CA SER A 40 4.74 14.05 -8.36
C SER A 40 4.49 12.55 -8.51
N ILE A 41 4.06 11.90 -7.43
CA ILE A 41 3.70 10.49 -7.40
C ILE A 41 2.35 10.38 -6.73
N LYS A 42 1.41 9.67 -7.36
CA LYS A 42 0.07 9.44 -6.86
C LYS A 42 -0.24 7.95 -6.90
N LEU A 43 -0.74 7.43 -5.79
CA LEU A 43 -1.19 6.06 -5.64
C LEU A 43 -2.28 5.97 -4.56
N PRO A 44 -3.24 5.06 -4.68
CA PRO A 44 -4.20 4.79 -3.61
C PRO A 44 -3.52 4.07 -2.44
N LEU A 45 -4.06 4.26 -1.24
CA LEU A 45 -3.60 3.60 -0.02
C LEU A 45 -4.78 2.95 0.68
N THR A 46 -4.53 1.79 1.27
CA THR A 46 -5.47 1.04 2.09
C THR A 46 -4.94 0.91 3.52
N GLU A 47 -5.84 0.73 4.48
CA GLU A 47 -5.49 0.48 5.88
C GLU A 47 -6.35 -0.66 6.44
N ARG A 48 -5.72 -1.62 7.12
CA ARG A 48 -6.40 -2.76 7.70
C ARG A 48 -6.85 -2.47 9.14
N VAL A 49 -8.16 -2.46 9.36
CA VAL A 49 -8.77 -2.29 10.68
C VAL A 49 -9.59 -3.52 11.05
N VAL A 50 -9.25 -4.14 12.18
CA VAL A 50 -10.02 -5.25 12.78
C VAL A 50 -11.06 -4.66 13.72
N VAL A 51 -12.32 -5.04 13.52
CA VAL A 51 -13.45 -4.57 14.32
C VAL A 51 -14.04 -5.74 15.11
N THR A 52 -14.15 -5.60 16.43
CA THR A 52 -14.72 -6.63 17.32
C THR A 52 -15.88 -6.07 18.12
N VAL A 53 -16.93 -6.86 18.34
CA VAL A 53 -18.08 -6.45 19.15
C VAL A 53 -17.72 -6.50 20.63
N LYS A 54 -18.12 -5.48 21.39
CA LYS A 54 -17.98 -5.45 22.85
C LYS A 54 -19.16 -6.10 23.55
N ASP A 55 -18.88 -6.76 24.68
CA ASP A 55 -19.93 -7.13 25.63
C ASP A 55 -20.60 -5.87 26.19
N GLY A 56 -21.94 -5.82 26.11
CA GLY A 56 -22.72 -4.63 26.48
C GLY A 56 -22.97 -3.65 25.33
N GLY A 57 -22.51 -3.95 24.12
CA GLY A 57 -22.77 -3.17 22.91
C GLY A 57 -21.62 -2.25 22.50
N GLY A 58 -21.59 -1.89 21.21
CA GLY A 58 -20.51 -1.12 20.60
C GLY A 58 -19.39 -1.98 20.01
N TYR A 59 -18.30 -1.31 19.59
CA TYR A 59 -17.20 -1.93 18.85
C TYR A 59 -15.83 -1.48 19.38
N ASP A 60 -14.87 -2.40 19.40
CA ASP A 60 -13.44 -2.11 19.41
C ASP A 60 -12.88 -2.07 18.00
N ARG A 61 -11.84 -1.26 17.80
CA ARG A 61 -11.13 -1.10 16.52
C ARG A 61 -9.64 -1.22 16.78
N THR A 62 -8.99 -2.12 16.06
CA THR A 62 -7.54 -2.33 16.14
C THR A 62 -6.94 -2.18 14.75
N HIS A 63 -5.95 -1.31 14.61
CA HIS A 63 -5.18 -1.15 13.37
C HIS A 63 -4.18 -2.30 13.29
N ALA A 64 -4.39 -3.19 12.31
CA ALA A 64 -3.54 -4.36 12.15
C ALA A 64 -2.39 -4.05 11.21
N PRO A 65 -1.17 -4.58 11.47
CA PRO A 65 -0.10 -4.51 10.51
C PRO A 65 -0.44 -5.31 9.24
N GLU A 66 0.36 -5.06 8.20
CA GLU A 66 0.28 -5.81 6.95
C GLU A 66 0.46 -7.32 7.21
N PRO A 67 -0.35 -8.20 6.58
CA PRO A 67 -0.20 -9.65 6.74
C PRO A 67 1.17 -10.11 6.27
N THR A 68 1.81 -10.97 7.04
CA THR A 68 3.03 -11.66 6.62
C THR A 68 2.68 -13.08 6.21
N ILE A 69 3.36 -13.62 5.20
CA ILE A 69 3.24 -15.04 4.86
C ILE A 69 3.95 -15.83 5.96
N ASP A 70 3.19 -16.63 6.70
CA ASP A 70 3.77 -17.60 7.62
C ASP A 70 4.49 -18.68 6.80
N PRO A 71 5.79 -18.94 7.02
CA PRO A 71 6.53 -19.98 6.31
C PRO A 71 5.89 -21.36 6.39
N THR A 72 5.10 -21.63 7.44
CA THR A 72 4.41 -22.92 7.65
C THR A 72 3.20 -23.11 6.75
N TRP A 73 2.70 -22.07 6.07
CA TRP A 73 1.59 -22.19 5.10
C TRP A 73 2.02 -22.73 3.74
N MET A 74 3.33 -22.85 3.49
CA MET A 74 3.89 -23.28 2.21
C MET A 74 4.39 -24.73 2.21
N SER A 75 4.12 -25.51 3.27
CA SER A 75 4.49 -26.93 3.41
C SER A 75 3.34 -27.89 3.15
#